data_AF-A0A1J4KXI5-F1
#
_entry.id   AF-A0A1J4KXI5-F1
#
_cell.length_a   1.000
_cell.length_b   1.000
_cell.length_c   1.000
_cell.angle_alpha   90.00
_cell.angle_beta   90.00
_cell.angle_gamma   90.00
#
_symmetry.space_group_name_H-M   'P 1'
#
loop_
_entity.id
_entity.type
_entity.pdbx_description
1 polymer ?
#
loop_
_entity_poly.entity_id
_entity_poly.type
_entity_poly.pdbx_seq_one_letter_code
_entity_poly.pdbx_strand_id
1 'polypeptide(L)'
;MTKDLSQLNQQETNSIIQGFEKDLNEIKEIGKDLKGEQRLFFNSIIMRLDNNNHVLTDLCEEHTQLRKKLNDLIEIKRANPCEPDLHKALKHQSHEVHLLKKQIDNLKHNKEIAINRQRELELILHNFQQAAVYKHPEEERIRSLKNKLFKANIKNSETKHLMKLYSAIIYQFDRQQMIWNPIVQKEQHEIELRNRDISALYLINRDSKYSKNVAQTEYYRTENQFTTQKTQRDKVLEKKQRQLMQITNSRYLGTESEVRPARAQPSLGSQPSQLRSKMNKQIREKKEERFRQVSAVYDQIREAFGTNDPAVIQKFFTERRATTVELQKQIEELKSSCTKVEKMIELKKREIEEQEFTTAKGVGATRMLTEGRKILAINKENLAKRQRKIEAFKVNQTEIIKGITHLIEVLQLVTQDDEFVPQNYEEILDWVRRKSKSVQDAFEDEETDYVSFTNKREFINMTKSEVDMKQVDSSKRTQKRILDPLKRTIKDKGDISTRVLDRQAVKLMSIKTVQAAHQNQRRPR
;
A
#
# COMPACT_ATOMS: atom_id res chain seq x y z
N MET A 1 82.26 86.91 -19.24
CA MET A 1 82.43 88.22 -19.90
C MET A 1 82.62 89.40 -18.94
N THR A 2 82.17 89.38 -17.69
CA THR A 2 82.43 90.47 -16.71
C THR A 2 83.66 90.28 -15.80
N LYS A 3 84.23 89.08 -15.70
CA LYS A 3 85.47 88.82 -14.93
C LYS A 3 86.74 89.31 -15.66
N ASP A 4 86.75 89.30 -16.98
CA ASP A 4 87.95 89.65 -17.78
C ASP A 4 88.20 91.17 -17.81
N LEU A 5 87.14 91.99 -17.71
CA LEU A 5 87.23 93.45 -17.66
C LEU A 5 87.70 94.02 -16.29
N SER A 6 87.54 93.27 -15.20
CA SER A 6 88.05 93.70 -13.88
C SER A 6 89.53 93.41 -13.70
N GLN A 7 90.04 92.33 -14.32
CA GLN A 7 91.46 91.99 -14.27
C GLN A 7 92.31 92.92 -15.13
N LEU A 8 91.81 93.33 -16.31
CA LEU A 8 92.50 94.31 -17.17
C LEU A 8 92.68 95.68 -16.49
N ASN A 9 91.64 96.19 -15.83
CA ASN A 9 91.69 97.49 -15.13
C ASN A 9 92.60 97.49 -13.89
N GLN A 10 92.72 96.36 -13.17
CA GLN A 10 93.63 96.25 -12.03
C GLN A 10 95.11 96.21 -12.47
N GLN A 11 95.40 95.67 -13.65
CA GLN A 11 96.76 95.70 -14.22
C GLN A 11 97.16 97.10 -14.68
N GLU A 12 96.25 97.86 -15.29
CA GLU A 12 96.52 99.25 -15.70
C GLU A 12 96.79 100.17 -14.49
N THR A 13 96.02 100.07 -13.41
CA THR A 13 96.23 100.92 -12.21
C THR A 13 97.55 100.63 -11.52
N ASN A 14 97.95 99.36 -11.43
CA ASN A 14 99.23 98.99 -10.80
C ASN A 14 100.43 99.42 -11.65
N SER A 15 100.30 99.44 -12.97
CA SER A 15 101.38 99.88 -13.86
C SER A 15 101.60 101.40 -13.79
N ILE A 16 100.56 102.18 -13.55
CA ILE A 16 100.65 103.65 -13.38
C ILE A 16 101.35 104.00 -12.07
N ILE A 17 101.04 103.32 -10.96
CA ILE A 17 101.67 103.54 -9.65
C ILE A 17 103.18 103.24 -9.71
N GLN A 18 103.59 102.14 -10.36
CA GLN A 18 105.00 101.81 -10.55
C GLN A 18 105.75 102.82 -11.43
N GLY A 19 105.06 103.45 -12.40
CA GLY A 19 105.62 104.54 -13.20
C GLY A 19 105.94 105.77 -12.34
N PHE A 20 105.00 106.20 -11.50
CA PHE A 20 105.20 107.36 -10.62
C PHE A 20 106.27 107.14 -9.54
N GLU A 21 106.38 105.94 -8.96
CA GLU A 21 107.46 105.63 -8.01
C GLU A 21 108.85 105.67 -8.67
N LYS A 22 108.94 105.26 -9.94
CA LYS A 22 110.19 105.29 -10.70
C LYS A 22 110.60 106.73 -11.03
N ASP A 23 109.67 107.56 -11.48
CA ASP A 23 109.90 108.98 -11.77
C ASP A 23 110.27 109.76 -10.50
N LEU A 24 109.64 109.44 -9.35
CA LEU A 24 109.96 110.04 -8.07
C LEU A 24 111.39 109.70 -7.59
N ASN A 25 111.87 108.48 -7.88
CA ASN A 25 113.24 108.08 -7.58
C ASN A 25 114.27 108.77 -8.49
N GLU A 26 113.96 108.99 -9.77
CA GLU A 26 114.81 109.79 -10.66
C GLU A 26 114.90 111.26 -10.20
N ILE A 27 113.79 111.85 -9.76
CA ILE A 27 113.77 113.21 -9.19
C ILE A 27 114.58 113.27 -7.88
N LYS A 28 114.51 112.24 -7.02
CA LYS A 28 115.34 112.13 -5.79
C LYS A 28 116.84 112.09 -6.11
N GLU A 29 117.27 111.44 -7.20
CA GLU A 29 118.67 111.41 -7.63
C GLU A 29 119.17 112.78 -8.12
N ILE A 30 118.37 113.51 -8.92
CA ILE A 30 118.74 114.84 -9.45
C ILE A 30 118.94 115.88 -8.34
N GLY A 31 118.27 115.73 -7.20
CA GLY A 31 118.38 116.65 -6.06
C GLY A 31 119.65 116.56 -5.22
N LYS A 32 120.48 115.52 -5.40
CA LYS A 32 121.67 115.29 -4.54
C LYS A 32 122.73 116.38 -4.69
N ASP A 33 122.79 117.05 -5.84
CA ASP A 33 123.82 118.04 -6.16
C ASP A 33 123.47 119.48 -5.73
N LEU A 34 122.24 119.72 -5.24
CA LEU A 34 121.80 121.02 -4.77
C LEU A 34 122.30 121.30 -3.33
N LYS A 35 122.84 122.51 -3.07
CA LYS A 35 123.30 122.95 -1.74
C LYS A 35 122.64 124.27 -1.32
N GLY A 36 122.41 124.46 -0.03
CA GLY A 36 121.79 125.66 0.55
C GLY A 36 120.26 125.66 0.52
N GLU A 37 119.64 126.85 0.52
CA GLU A 37 118.18 127.03 0.57
C GLU A 37 117.43 126.33 -0.58
N GLN A 38 118.06 126.20 -1.76
CA GLN A 38 117.48 125.47 -2.89
C GLN A 38 117.25 123.99 -2.59
N ARG A 39 118.09 123.36 -1.76
CA ARG A 39 117.91 121.97 -1.32
C ARG A 39 116.76 121.83 -0.32
N LEU A 40 116.53 122.82 0.54
CA LEU A 40 115.39 122.81 1.46
C LEU A 40 114.06 122.96 0.71
N PHE A 41 114.01 123.83 -0.30
CA PHE A 41 112.85 123.96 -1.17
C PHE A 41 112.60 122.68 -1.99
N PHE A 42 113.66 122.09 -2.55
CA PHE A 42 113.58 120.82 -3.28
C PHE A 42 113.11 119.65 -2.39
N ASN A 43 113.65 119.53 -1.18
CA ASN A 43 113.19 118.54 -0.19
C ASN A 43 111.73 118.76 0.22
N SER A 44 111.26 120.02 0.29
CA SER A 44 109.85 120.32 0.53
C SER A 44 108.96 119.86 -0.62
N ILE A 45 109.41 120.02 -1.87
CA ILE A 45 108.71 119.51 -3.06
C ILE A 45 108.69 117.98 -3.06
N ILE A 46 109.82 117.33 -2.77
CA ILE A 46 109.87 115.86 -2.67
C ILE A 46 108.97 115.34 -1.57
N MET A 47 108.96 115.95 -0.38
CA MET A 47 108.03 115.53 0.68
C MET A 47 106.57 115.67 0.26
N ARG A 48 106.21 116.72 -0.49
CA ARG A 48 104.84 116.84 -1.03
C ARG A 48 104.55 115.78 -2.08
N LEU A 49 105.51 115.45 -2.94
CA LEU A 49 105.34 114.39 -3.93
C LEU A 49 105.25 113.01 -3.28
N ASP A 50 106.06 112.70 -2.27
CA ASP A 50 105.96 111.46 -1.47
C ASP A 50 104.60 111.37 -0.76
N ASN A 51 104.14 112.48 -0.17
CA ASN A 51 102.83 112.54 0.47
C ASN A 51 101.69 112.34 -0.53
N ASN A 52 101.77 112.97 -1.71
CA ASN A 52 100.79 112.76 -2.77
C ASN A 52 100.78 111.30 -3.26
N ASN A 53 101.95 110.65 -3.34
CA ASN A 53 102.04 109.26 -3.73
C ASN A 53 101.42 108.34 -2.66
N HIS A 54 101.62 108.63 -1.38
CA HIS A 54 100.93 107.94 -0.27
C HIS A 54 99.41 108.09 -0.36
N VAL A 55 98.92 109.33 -0.56
CA VAL A 55 97.47 109.60 -0.71
C VAL A 55 96.88 108.86 -1.92
N LEU A 56 97.63 108.75 -3.02
CA LEU A 56 97.21 108.00 -4.22
C LEU A 56 97.10 106.50 -3.96
N THR A 57 98.04 105.93 -3.20
CA THR A 57 98.00 104.53 -2.78
C THR A 57 96.80 104.27 -1.88
N ASP A 58 96.56 105.12 -0.88
CA ASP A 58 95.40 105.01 0.02
C ASP A 58 94.07 105.07 -0.76
N LEU A 59 93.95 106.00 -1.71
CA LEU A 59 92.75 106.11 -2.57
C LEU A 59 92.54 104.86 -3.44
N CYS A 60 93.60 104.25 -3.95
CA CYS A 60 93.50 103.01 -4.73
C CYS A 60 93.07 101.83 -3.86
N GLU A 61 93.56 101.73 -2.63
CA GLU A 61 93.14 100.72 -1.67
C GLU A 61 91.65 100.89 -1.30
N GLU A 62 91.21 102.11 -0.99
CA GLU A 62 89.80 102.41 -0.70
C GLU A 62 88.88 102.07 -1.88
N HIS A 63 89.26 102.44 -3.10
CA HIS A 63 88.49 102.11 -4.30
C HIS A 63 88.39 100.58 -4.50
N THR A 64 89.46 99.85 -4.19
CA THR A 64 89.47 98.38 -4.26
C THR A 64 88.56 97.77 -3.19
N GLN A 65 88.55 98.31 -1.96
CA GLN A 65 87.66 97.88 -0.88
C GLN A 65 86.19 98.18 -1.19
N LEU A 66 85.89 99.34 -1.77
CA LEU A 66 84.53 99.71 -2.18
C LEU A 66 83.99 98.79 -3.28
N ARG A 67 84.84 98.39 -4.25
CA ARG A 67 84.44 97.40 -5.26
C ARG A 67 84.16 96.02 -4.66
N LYS A 68 84.95 95.59 -3.67
CA LYS A 68 84.66 94.34 -2.93
C LYS A 68 83.31 94.43 -2.22
N LYS A 69 83.05 95.48 -1.44
CA LYS A 69 81.76 95.70 -0.77
C LYS A 69 80.58 95.77 -1.75
N LEU A 70 80.76 96.41 -2.92
CA LEU A 70 79.73 96.48 -3.95
C LEU A 70 79.43 95.08 -4.53
N ASN A 71 80.44 94.27 -4.79
CA ASN A 71 80.26 92.90 -5.25
C ASN A 71 79.56 92.03 -4.19
N ASP A 72 79.92 92.17 -2.91
CA ASP A 72 79.27 91.45 -1.82
C ASP A 72 77.78 91.82 -1.71
N LEU A 73 77.45 93.12 -1.84
CA LEU A 73 76.06 93.58 -1.87
C LEU A 73 75.28 93.08 -3.09
N ILE A 74 75.93 92.98 -4.25
CA ILE A 74 75.34 92.39 -5.46
C ILE A 74 75.09 90.89 -5.28
N GLU A 75 76.00 90.16 -4.63
CA GLU A 75 75.82 88.74 -4.32
C GLU A 75 74.70 88.53 -3.30
N ILE A 76 74.61 89.34 -2.23
CA ILE A 76 73.51 89.29 -1.26
C ILE A 76 72.16 89.57 -1.95
N LYS A 77 72.12 90.55 -2.86
CA LYS A 77 70.91 90.85 -3.65
C LYS A 77 70.53 89.73 -4.63
N ARG A 78 71.51 88.98 -5.17
CA ARG A 78 71.25 87.82 -6.03
C ARG A 78 70.86 86.56 -5.24
N ALA A 79 71.36 86.40 -4.02
CA ALA A 79 71.01 85.30 -3.12
C ALA A 79 69.60 85.47 -2.53
N ASN A 80 69.11 86.71 -2.43
CA ASN A 80 67.72 87.05 -2.08
C ASN A 80 66.96 87.66 -3.26
N PRO A 81 66.64 86.89 -4.32
CA PRO A 81 65.73 87.36 -5.35
C PRO A 81 64.30 87.34 -4.76
N CYS A 82 63.75 88.53 -4.53
CA CYS A 82 62.40 88.77 -3.97
C CYS A 82 62.22 88.45 -2.48
N GLU A 83 61.81 89.45 -1.71
CA GLU A 83 60.90 89.22 -0.58
C GLU A 83 59.76 88.30 -1.05
N PRO A 84 59.45 87.20 -0.34
CA PRO A 84 58.29 86.39 -0.70
C PRO A 84 57.06 87.31 -0.64
N ASP A 85 56.32 87.40 -1.73
CA ASP A 85 55.06 88.13 -1.82
C ASP A 85 54.05 87.50 -0.85
N LEU A 86 54.11 87.92 0.42
CA LEU A 86 53.30 87.41 1.53
C LEU A 86 51.81 87.40 1.16
N HIS A 87 51.39 88.33 0.31
CA HIS A 87 50.02 88.45 -0.14
C HIS A 87 49.59 87.27 -1.03
N LYS A 88 50.47 86.76 -1.90
CA LYS A 88 50.19 85.55 -2.68
C LYS A 88 50.17 84.30 -1.80
N ALA A 89 51.12 84.15 -0.88
CA ALA A 89 51.14 83.03 0.05
C ALA A 89 49.88 82.99 0.94
N LEU A 90 49.46 84.15 1.46
CA LEU A 90 48.23 84.28 2.24
C LEU A 90 46.97 83.95 1.43
N LYS A 91 46.93 84.35 0.14
CA LYS A 91 45.83 83.98 -0.77
C LYS A 91 45.77 82.48 -1.04
N HIS A 92 46.91 81.82 -1.26
CA HIS A 92 46.97 80.36 -1.43
C HIS A 92 46.51 79.63 -0.17
N GLN A 93 47.00 80.03 1.01
CA GLN A 93 46.59 79.44 2.29
C GLN A 93 45.09 79.65 2.57
N SER A 94 44.57 80.85 2.27
CA SER A 94 43.14 81.15 2.42
C SER A 94 42.28 80.30 1.49
N HIS A 95 42.73 80.07 0.26
CA HIS A 95 42.05 79.18 -0.68
C HIS A 95 42.07 77.72 -0.21
N GLU A 96 43.20 77.24 0.32
CA GLU A 96 43.31 75.88 0.89
C GLU A 96 42.38 75.70 2.09
N VAL A 97 42.34 76.67 3.01
CA VAL A 97 41.40 76.65 4.15
C VAL A 97 39.95 76.64 3.67
N HIS A 98 39.63 77.35 2.58
CA HIS A 98 38.29 77.32 2.01
C HIS A 98 37.94 75.96 1.40
N LEU A 99 38.88 75.32 0.69
CA LEU A 99 38.71 73.97 0.15
C LEU A 99 38.52 72.94 1.28
N LEU A 100 39.32 73.02 2.34
CA LEU A 100 39.20 72.14 3.51
C LEU A 100 37.87 72.34 4.22
N LYS A 101 37.39 73.58 4.37
CA LYS A 101 36.05 73.85 4.92
C LYS A 101 34.95 73.20 4.09
N LYS A 102 35.01 73.35 2.76
CA LYS A 102 34.05 72.71 1.85
C LYS A 102 34.09 71.18 1.95
N GLN A 103 35.28 70.59 2.09
CA GLN A 103 35.42 69.15 2.31
C GLN A 103 34.82 68.72 3.66
N ILE A 104 35.06 69.48 4.73
CA ILE A 104 34.47 69.21 6.05
C ILE A 104 32.95 69.28 6.01
N ASP A 105 32.37 70.29 5.35
CA ASP A 105 30.92 70.44 5.25
C ASP A 105 30.30 69.29 4.43
N ASN A 106 30.94 68.89 3.33
CA ASN A 106 30.52 67.70 2.56
C ASN A 106 30.57 66.41 3.40
N LEU A 107 31.64 66.21 4.19
CA LEU A 107 31.77 65.05 5.06
C LEU A 107 30.73 65.06 6.19
N LYS A 108 30.41 66.23 6.76
CA LYS A 108 29.34 66.37 7.75
C LYS A 108 27.98 66.00 7.17
N HIS A 109 27.66 66.51 5.98
CA HIS A 109 26.40 66.18 5.30
C HIS A 109 26.30 64.68 4.99
N ASN A 110 27.37 64.08 4.45
CA ASN A 110 27.41 62.64 4.16
C ASN A 110 27.26 61.79 5.43
N LYS A 111 27.87 62.21 6.55
CA LYS A 111 27.71 61.55 7.84
C LYS A 111 26.26 61.60 8.32
N GLU A 112 25.60 62.75 8.19
CA GLU A 112 24.21 62.92 8.60
C GLU A 112 23.26 62.04 7.77
N ILE A 113 23.47 61.98 6.45
CA ILE A 113 22.75 61.04 5.57
C ILE A 113 22.95 59.59 6.01
N ALA A 114 24.18 59.19 6.31
CA ALA A 114 24.49 57.83 6.75
C ALA A 114 23.81 57.48 8.08
N ILE A 115 23.78 58.41 9.04
CA ILE A 115 23.10 58.22 10.33
C ILE A 115 21.59 58.07 10.14
N ASN A 116 20.97 58.92 9.31
CA ASN A 116 19.53 58.82 9.03
C ASN A 116 19.21 57.49 8.34
N ARG A 117 20.04 57.07 7.40
CA ARG A 117 19.88 55.77 6.73
C ARG A 117 20.01 54.59 7.70
N GLN A 118 20.95 54.66 8.64
CA GLN A 118 21.11 53.64 9.66
C GLN A 118 19.85 53.53 10.53
N ARG A 119 19.29 54.65 11.00
CA ARG A 119 18.06 54.65 11.81
C ARG A 119 16.86 54.06 11.06
N GLU A 120 16.71 54.36 9.77
CA GLU A 120 15.67 53.74 8.93
C GLU A 120 15.83 52.21 8.88
N LEU A 121 17.06 51.74 8.68
CA LEU A 121 17.35 50.30 8.62
C LEU A 121 17.12 49.60 9.96
N GLU A 122 17.46 50.25 11.08
CA GLU A 122 17.18 49.74 12.42
C GLU A 122 15.67 49.62 12.68
N LEU A 123 14.87 50.60 12.28
CA LEU A 123 13.40 50.54 12.37
C LEU A 123 12.82 49.42 11.50
N ILE A 124 13.32 49.25 10.28
CA ILE A 124 12.91 48.17 9.38
C ILE A 124 13.24 46.81 9.99
N LEU A 125 14.45 46.65 10.53
CA LEU A 125 14.90 45.43 11.19
C LEU A 125 14.04 45.10 12.42
N HIS A 126 13.74 46.09 13.25
CA HIS A 126 12.86 45.92 14.40
C HIS A 126 11.44 45.50 13.98
N ASN A 127 10.88 46.08 12.92
CA ASN A 127 9.58 45.68 12.38
C ASN A 127 9.58 44.23 11.87
N PHE A 128 10.65 43.79 11.20
CA PHE A 128 10.80 42.40 10.78
C PHE A 128 10.92 41.42 11.96
N GLN A 129 11.66 41.80 13.00
CA GLN A 129 11.77 40.99 14.21
C GLN A 129 10.42 40.86 14.94
N GLN A 130 9.64 41.93 15.02
CA GLN A 130 8.29 41.88 15.58
C GLN A 130 7.35 40.98 14.75
N ALA A 131 7.40 41.08 13.42
CA ALA A 131 6.59 40.23 12.54
C ALA A 131 6.94 38.74 12.68
N ALA A 132 8.20 38.38 12.94
CA ALA A 132 8.62 36.99 13.15
C ALA A 132 8.11 36.39 14.47
N VAL A 133 7.86 37.22 15.49
CA VAL A 133 7.36 36.77 16.81
C VAL A 133 5.83 36.70 16.83
N TYR A 134 5.15 37.49 15.99
CA TYR A 134 3.69 37.55 15.98
C TYR A 134 3.09 36.31 15.30
N LYS A 135 2.63 35.35 16.10
CA LYS A 135 1.86 34.21 15.61
C LYS A 135 0.54 34.70 15.01
N HIS A 136 0.41 34.64 13.69
CA HIS A 136 -0.81 35.08 13.01
C HIS A 136 -1.97 34.14 13.39
N PRO A 137 -3.15 34.65 13.77
CA PRO A 137 -4.31 33.82 14.15
C PRO A 137 -4.76 32.85 13.03
N GLU A 138 -4.41 33.17 11.79
CA GLU A 138 -4.62 32.28 10.65
C GLU A 138 -3.77 31.01 10.71
N GLU A 139 -2.57 31.04 11.28
CA GLU A 139 -1.76 29.81 11.43
C GLU A 139 -2.42 28.82 12.39
N GLU A 140 -3.00 29.31 13.48
CA GLU A 140 -3.78 28.48 14.40
C GLU A 140 -5.03 27.93 13.72
N ARG A 141 -5.72 28.76 12.93
CA ARG A 141 -6.86 28.33 12.11
C ARG A 141 -6.44 27.24 11.12
N ILE A 142 -5.33 27.39 10.41
CA ILE A 142 -4.80 26.41 9.46
C ILE A 142 -4.44 25.11 10.19
N ARG A 143 -3.77 25.17 11.34
CA ARG A 143 -3.49 23.98 12.18
C ARG A 143 -4.78 23.28 12.59
N SER A 144 -5.81 24.03 13.01
CA SER A 144 -7.11 23.46 13.38
C SER A 144 -7.80 22.77 12.19
N LEU A 145 -7.75 23.37 11.00
CA LEU A 145 -8.33 22.82 9.78
C LEU A 145 -7.58 21.58 9.33
N LYS A 146 -6.24 21.58 9.42
CA LYS A 146 -5.41 20.40 9.15
C LYS A 146 -5.74 19.25 10.08
N ASN A 147 -5.91 19.53 11.38
CA ASN A 147 -6.33 18.52 12.35
C ASN A 147 -7.73 17.97 12.08
N LYS A 148 -8.68 18.84 11.68
CA LYS A 148 -10.03 18.41 11.27
C LYS A 148 -9.99 17.53 10.02
N LEU A 149 -9.20 17.90 9.01
CA LEU A 149 -9.02 17.13 7.79
C LEU A 149 -8.39 15.76 8.08
N PHE A 150 -7.37 15.71 8.94
CA PHE A 150 -6.74 14.46 9.36
C PHE A 150 -7.74 13.53 10.07
N LYS A 151 -8.54 14.06 11.00
CA LYS A 151 -9.62 13.30 11.65
C LYS A 151 -10.66 12.80 10.66
N ALA A 152 -11.05 13.62 9.67
CA ALA A 152 -11.97 13.21 8.62
C ALA A 152 -11.39 12.08 7.74
N ASN A 153 -10.09 12.15 7.42
CA ASN A 153 -9.39 11.10 6.68
C ASN A 153 -9.31 9.78 7.46
N ILE A 154 -9.04 9.83 8.77
CA ILE A 154 -9.08 8.63 9.64
C ILE A 154 -10.48 8.01 9.57
N LYS A 155 -11.54 8.79 9.83
CA LYS A 155 -12.92 8.30 9.77
C LYS A 155 -13.26 7.70 8.41
N ASN A 156 -12.87 8.35 7.31
CA ASN A 156 -13.08 7.82 5.95
C ASN A 156 -12.35 6.48 5.74
N SER A 157 -11.11 6.34 6.23
CA SER A 157 -10.37 5.09 6.14
C SER A 157 -11.03 3.96 6.95
N GLU A 158 -11.56 4.27 8.14
CA GLU A 158 -12.33 3.33 8.97
C GLU A 158 -13.64 2.93 8.28
N THR A 159 -14.40 3.88 7.74
CA THR A 159 -15.63 3.60 6.97
C THR A 159 -15.34 2.70 5.78
N LYS A 160 -14.25 2.95 5.03
CA LYS A 160 -13.84 2.07 3.92
C LYS A 160 -13.48 0.66 4.40
N HIS A 161 -12.84 0.54 5.56
CA HIS A 161 -12.54 -0.76 6.14
C HIS A 161 -13.82 -1.51 6.56
N LEU A 162 -14.75 -0.83 7.24
CA LEU A 162 -16.05 -1.39 7.60
C LEU A 162 -16.86 -1.82 6.37
N MET A 163 -16.87 -1.00 5.31
CA MET A 163 -17.58 -1.34 4.07
C MET A 163 -17.03 -2.62 3.43
N LYS A 164 -15.70 -2.82 3.45
CA LYS A 164 -15.07 -4.07 2.99
C LYS A 164 -15.45 -5.26 3.87
N LEU A 165 -15.50 -5.06 5.19
CA LEU A 165 -15.90 -6.11 6.13
C LEU A 165 -17.36 -6.54 5.89
N TYR A 166 -18.28 -5.58 5.77
CA TYR A 166 -19.68 -5.87 5.46
C TYR A 166 -19.84 -6.55 4.10
N SER A 167 -19.10 -6.12 3.09
CA SER A 167 -19.10 -6.79 1.78
C SER A 167 -18.65 -8.25 1.89
N ALA A 168 -17.64 -8.53 2.71
CA ALA A 168 -17.18 -9.89 2.97
C ALA A 168 -18.22 -10.74 3.75
N ILE A 169 -18.91 -10.14 4.71
CA ILE A 169 -20.00 -10.80 5.46
C ILE A 169 -21.15 -11.15 4.51
N ILE A 170 -21.59 -10.21 3.67
CA ILE A 170 -22.64 -10.43 2.66
C ILE A 170 -22.24 -11.57 1.72
N TYR A 171 -21.01 -11.55 1.19
CA TYR A 171 -20.50 -12.61 0.33
C TYR A 171 -20.54 -14.01 1.01
N GLN A 172 -20.24 -14.08 2.30
CA GLN A 172 -20.35 -15.35 3.04
C GLN A 172 -21.81 -15.79 3.21
N PHE A 173 -22.73 -14.86 3.46
CA PHE A 173 -24.16 -15.18 3.52
C PHE A 173 -24.71 -15.65 2.18
N ASP A 174 -24.36 -14.99 1.08
CA ASP A 174 -24.78 -15.40 -0.27
C ASP A 174 -24.25 -16.81 -0.58
N ARG A 175 -22.99 -17.09 -0.22
CA ARG A 175 -22.39 -18.41 -0.39
C ARG A 175 -23.08 -19.47 0.46
N GLN A 176 -23.42 -19.15 1.72
CA GLN A 176 -24.19 -20.05 2.57
C GLN A 176 -25.59 -20.29 1.99
N GLN A 177 -26.27 -19.25 1.52
CA GLN A 177 -27.58 -19.36 0.90
C GLN A 177 -27.55 -20.26 -0.34
N MET A 178 -26.52 -20.14 -1.19
CA MET A 178 -26.31 -21.02 -2.34
C MET A 178 -26.11 -22.49 -1.95
N ILE A 179 -25.55 -22.78 -0.77
CA ILE A 179 -25.36 -24.16 -0.27
C ILE A 179 -26.65 -24.69 0.37
N TRP A 180 -27.33 -23.88 1.18
CA TRP A 180 -28.50 -24.30 1.92
C TRP A 180 -29.75 -24.46 1.05
N ASN A 181 -29.94 -23.60 0.04
CA ASN A 181 -31.13 -23.66 -0.83
C ASN A 181 -31.30 -25.03 -1.52
N PRO A 182 -30.27 -25.61 -2.17
CA PRO A 182 -30.39 -26.95 -2.76
C PRO A 182 -30.68 -28.04 -1.73
N ILE A 183 -30.11 -27.95 -0.52
CA ILE A 183 -30.34 -28.92 0.55
C ILE A 183 -31.81 -28.85 1.00
N VAL A 184 -32.33 -27.65 1.23
CA VAL A 184 -33.73 -27.43 1.60
C VAL A 184 -34.67 -27.92 0.50
N GLN A 185 -34.37 -27.63 -0.77
CA GLN A 185 -35.17 -28.12 -1.91
C GLN A 185 -35.16 -29.64 -2.01
N LYS A 186 -34.01 -30.29 -1.78
CA LYS A 186 -33.90 -31.75 -1.77
C LYS A 186 -34.74 -32.37 -0.66
N GLU A 187 -34.63 -31.85 0.56
CA GLU A 187 -35.42 -32.32 1.71
C GLU A 187 -36.91 -32.08 1.48
N GLN A 188 -37.30 -30.94 0.91
CA GLN A 188 -38.69 -30.66 0.55
C GLN A 188 -39.23 -31.68 -0.45
N HIS A 189 -38.44 -32.03 -1.46
CA HIS A 189 -38.82 -33.05 -2.44
C HIS A 189 -38.96 -34.45 -1.79
N GLU A 190 -38.06 -34.79 -0.87
CA GLU A 190 -38.14 -36.06 -0.12
C GLU A 190 -39.40 -36.12 0.76
N ILE A 191 -39.75 -35.02 1.44
CA ILE A 191 -40.99 -34.90 2.21
C ILE A 191 -42.21 -35.12 1.31
N GLU A 192 -42.24 -34.51 0.12
CA GLU A 192 -43.33 -34.72 -0.84
C GLU A 192 -43.45 -36.18 -1.30
N LEU A 193 -42.32 -36.84 -1.57
CA LEU A 193 -42.31 -38.27 -1.92
C LEU A 193 -42.87 -39.12 -0.79
N ARG A 194 -42.40 -38.91 0.45
CA ARG A 194 -42.91 -39.62 1.63
C ARG A 194 -44.41 -39.38 1.86
N ASN A 195 -44.89 -38.16 1.62
CA ASN A 195 -46.32 -37.85 1.73
C ASN A 195 -47.16 -38.56 0.64
N ARG A 196 -46.62 -38.71 -0.58
CA ARG A 196 -47.26 -39.53 -1.63
C ARG A 196 -47.30 -41.01 -1.22
N ASP A 197 -46.21 -41.54 -0.68
CA ASP A 197 -46.14 -42.93 -0.21
C ASP A 197 -47.12 -43.20 0.93
N ILE A 198 -47.21 -42.29 1.91
CA ILE A 198 -48.20 -42.36 3.00
C ILE A 198 -49.62 -42.38 2.43
N SER A 199 -49.91 -41.51 1.46
CA SER A 199 -51.23 -41.46 0.81
C SER A 199 -51.57 -42.77 0.07
N ALA A 200 -50.58 -43.36 -0.62
CA ALA A 200 -50.73 -44.66 -1.26
C ALA A 200 -50.96 -45.79 -0.25
N LEU A 201 -50.23 -45.79 0.87
CA LEU A 201 -50.42 -46.75 1.96
C LEU A 201 -51.80 -46.63 2.61
N TYR A 202 -52.33 -45.41 2.76
CA TYR A 202 -53.71 -45.20 3.22
C TYR A 202 -54.73 -45.80 2.27
N LEU A 203 -54.53 -45.66 0.96
CA LEU A 203 -55.40 -46.27 -0.06
C LEU A 203 -55.36 -47.79 0.04
N ILE A 204 -54.16 -48.38 0.08
CA ILE A 204 -53.96 -49.83 0.23
C ILE A 204 -54.58 -50.35 1.54
N ASN A 205 -54.45 -49.60 2.64
CA ASN A 205 -55.08 -49.94 3.91
C ASN A 205 -56.61 -49.96 3.80
N ARG A 206 -57.18 -48.95 3.14
CA ARG A 206 -58.63 -48.86 2.90
C ARG A 206 -59.12 -50.05 2.07
N ASP A 207 -58.43 -50.36 0.98
CA ASP A 207 -58.77 -51.46 0.08
C ASP A 207 -58.59 -52.83 0.75
N SER A 208 -57.58 -52.97 1.61
CA SER A 208 -57.36 -54.16 2.43
C SER A 208 -58.46 -54.35 3.48
N LYS A 209 -58.89 -53.28 4.15
CA LYS A 209 -60.04 -53.30 5.08
C LYS A 209 -61.33 -53.65 4.37
N TYR A 210 -61.58 -53.07 3.20
CA TYR A 210 -62.73 -53.40 2.37
C TYR A 210 -62.72 -54.89 1.98
N SER A 211 -61.59 -55.38 1.46
CA SER A 211 -61.42 -56.79 1.07
C SER A 211 -61.64 -57.74 2.24
N LYS A 212 -61.12 -57.42 3.43
CA LYS A 212 -61.36 -58.18 4.66
C LYS A 212 -62.85 -58.21 5.01
N ASN A 213 -63.53 -57.06 4.98
CA ASN A 213 -64.97 -56.98 5.31
C ASN A 213 -65.83 -57.76 4.31
N VAL A 214 -65.50 -57.70 3.02
CA VAL A 214 -66.17 -58.49 1.97
C VAL A 214 -65.97 -59.98 2.22
N ALA A 215 -64.73 -60.42 2.44
CA ALA A 215 -64.42 -61.82 2.74
C ALA A 215 -65.13 -62.31 4.01
N GLN A 216 -65.16 -61.49 5.06
CA GLN A 216 -65.86 -61.82 6.30
C GLN A 216 -67.38 -61.92 6.10
N THR A 217 -67.96 -61.04 5.30
CA THR A 217 -69.40 -61.06 4.98
C THR A 217 -69.76 -62.30 4.15
N GLU A 218 -68.97 -62.63 3.14
CA GLU A 218 -69.16 -63.86 2.34
C GLU A 218 -68.93 -65.13 3.17
N TYR A 219 -67.98 -65.12 4.11
CA TYR A 219 -67.81 -66.20 5.08
C TYR A 219 -69.09 -66.41 5.91
N TYR A 220 -69.63 -65.37 6.55
CA TYR A 220 -70.86 -65.50 7.34
C TYR A 220 -72.06 -65.89 6.48
N ARG A 221 -72.15 -65.39 5.25
CA ARG A 221 -73.20 -65.76 4.31
C ARG A 221 -73.15 -67.25 3.98
N THR A 222 -71.96 -67.78 3.67
CA THR A 222 -71.78 -69.19 3.33
C THR A 222 -71.97 -70.11 4.55
N GLU A 223 -71.50 -69.70 5.73
CA GLU A 223 -71.75 -70.40 7.01
C GLU A 223 -73.25 -70.50 7.34
N ASN A 224 -73.99 -69.39 7.17
CA ASN A 224 -75.43 -69.36 7.36
C ASN A 224 -76.17 -70.26 6.34
N GLN A 225 -75.74 -70.24 5.08
CA GLN A 225 -76.28 -71.14 4.05
C GLN A 225 -76.05 -72.61 4.40
N PHE A 226 -74.82 -72.97 4.80
CA PHE A 226 -74.47 -74.34 5.20
C PHE A 226 -75.28 -74.79 6.43
N THR A 227 -75.39 -73.94 7.45
CA THR A 227 -76.18 -74.21 8.65
C THR A 227 -77.66 -74.40 8.32
N THR A 228 -78.21 -73.58 7.42
CA THR A 228 -79.59 -73.70 6.94
C THR A 228 -79.79 -75.01 6.17
N GLN A 229 -78.87 -75.38 5.28
CA GLN A 229 -78.94 -76.64 4.55
C GLN A 229 -78.81 -77.85 5.48
N LYS A 230 -77.91 -77.80 6.46
CA LYS A 230 -77.74 -78.85 7.48
C LYS A 230 -79.02 -79.03 8.30
N THR A 231 -79.60 -77.93 8.82
CA THR A 231 -80.85 -77.99 9.59
C THR A 231 -82.03 -78.48 8.74
N GLN A 232 -82.12 -78.10 7.46
CA GLN A 232 -83.11 -78.66 6.53
C GLN A 232 -82.92 -80.17 6.34
N ARG A 233 -81.69 -80.62 6.12
CA ARG A 233 -81.35 -82.05 5.97
C ARG A 233 -81.69 -82.83 7.23
N ASP A 234 -81.33 -82.30 8.40
CA ASP A 234 -81.59 -82.94 9.68
C ASP A 234 -83.10 -83.02 9.95
N LYS A 235 -83.89 -81.98 9.62
CA LYS A 235 -85.37 -82.04 9.64
C LYS A 235 -85.94 -83.10 8.69
N VAL A 236 -85.36 -83.28 7.50
CA VAL A 236 -85.79 -84.33 6.56
C VAL A 236 -85.46 -85.72 7.11
N LEU A 237 -84.27 -85.91 7.68
CA LEU A 237 -83.87 -87.16 8.33
C LEU A 237 -84.77 -87.48 9.52
N GLU A 238 -85.07 -86.50 10.37
CA GLU A 238 -85.99 -86.64 11.50
C GLU A 238 -87.40 -87.03 11.03
N LYS A 239 -87.92 -86.37 9.99
CA LYS A 239 -89.20 -86.77 9.36
C LYS A 239 -89.17 -88.20 8.87
N LYS A 240 -88.11 -88.62 8.18
CA LYS A 240 -87.95 -90.01 7.70
C LYS A 240 -87.83 -91.00 8.85
N GLN A 241 -87.11 -90.66 9.92
CA GLN A 241 -86.98 -91.48 11.11
C GLN A 241 -88.32 -91.64 11.85
N ARG A 242 -89.09 -90.55 11.97
CA ARG A 242 -90.46 -90.59 12.50
C ARG A 242 -91.39 -91.43 11.61
N GLN A 243 -91.30 -91.29 10.29
CA GLN A 243 -92.04 -92.14 9.35
C GLN A 243 -91.68 -93.62 9.51
N LEU A 244 -90.38 -93.95 9.64
CA LEU A 244 -89.94 -95.31 9.91
C LEU A 244 -90.44 -95.81 11.26
N MET A 245 -90.36 -95.01 12.34
CA MET A 245 -90.94 -95.35 13.63
C MET A 245 -92.45 -95.56 13.56
N GLN A 246 -93.18 -94.72 12.82
CA GLN A 246 -94.62 -94.90 12.57
C GLN A 246 -94.90 -96.17 11.78
N ILE A 247 -94.11 -96.49 10.74
CA ILE A 247 -94.23 -97.75 9.98
C ILE A 247 -93.96 -98.94 10.89
N THR A 248 -92.87 -98.93 11.67
CA THR A 248 -92.53 -100.00 12.61
C THR A 248 -93.60 -100.14 13.69
N ASN A 249 -94.08 -99.05 14.28
CA ASN A 249 -95.18 -99.06 15.24
C ASN A 249 -96.49 -99.52 14.61
N SER A 250 -96.80 -99.14 13.37
CA SER A 250 -97.98 -99.63 12.65
C SER A 250 -97.88 -101.11 12.27
N ARG A 251 -96.66 -101.65 12.08
CA ARG A 251 -96.44 -103.10 11.95
C ARG A 251 -96.57 -103.84 13.28
N TYR A 252 -96.31 -103.16 14.40
CA TYR A 252 -96.44 -103.73 15.75
C TYR A 252 -97.85 -103.56 16.37
N LEU A 253 -98.60 -102.52 15.97
CA LEU A 253 -99.94 -102.18 16.48
C LEU A 253 -101.06 -102.35 15.42
N GLY A 254 -100.71 -102.64 14.17
CA GLY A 254 -101.61 -103.00 13.08
C GLY A 254 -101.55 -104.50 12.81
N THR A 255 -102.06 -105.27 13.77
CA THR A 255 -102.68 -106.58 13.55
C THR A 255 -103.72 -106.52 12.43
N GLU A 256 -103.91 -107.61 11.68
CA GLU A 256 -105.13 -107.86 10.89
C GLU A 256 -105.78 -106.65 10.19
N SER A 257 -105.39 -106.35 8.95
CA SER A 257 -106.33 -105.83 7.95
C SER A 257 -105.69 -105.77 6.57
N GLU A 258 -106.21 -106.62 5.69
CA GLU A 258 -106.09 -106.56 4.24
C GLU A 258 -106.59 -105.21 3.73
N VAL A 259 -105.85 -104.49 2.89
CA VAL A 259 -106.38 -103.79 1.69
C VAL A 259 -105.26 -103.57 0.66
N ARG A 260 -105.35 -104.34 -0.43
CA ARG A 260 -104.98 -104.12 -1.85
C ARG A 260 -103.84 -103.14 -2.27
N PRO A 261 -102.92 -103.60 -3.16
CA PRO A 261 -102.01 -102.72 -3.91
C PRO A 261 -102.67 -102.22 -5.21
N ALA A 262 -102.64 -100.91 -5.46
CA ALA A 262 -103.01 -100.33 -6.74
C ALA A 262 -101.75 -99.94 -7.55
N ARG A 263 -101.51 -100.71 -8.61
CA ARG A 263 -100.58 -100.41 -9.72
C ARG A 263 -100.88 -99.03 -10.31
N ALA A 264 -99.84 -98.21 -10.49
CA ALA A 264 -99.85 -97.16 -11.50
C ALA A 264 -98.99 -97.61 -12.69
N GLN A 265 -99.67 -98.02 -13.76
CA GLN A 265 -99.11 -98.25 -15.09
C GLN A 265 -98.96 -96.89 -15.82
N PRO A 266 -98.00 -96.77 -16.75
CA PRO A 266 -97.82 -95.57 -17.57
C PRO A 266 -98.85 -95.55 -18.71
N SER A 267 -99.62 -94.46 -18.80
CA SER A 267 -100.55 -94.22 -19.90
C SER A 267 -99.80 -93.66 -21.11
N LEU A 268 -99.51 -94.52 -22.08
CA LEU A 268 -99.33 -94.17 -23.48
C LEU A 268 -100.72 -94.07 -24.12
N GLY A 269 -101.07 -92.91 -24.69
CA GLY A 269 -102.26 -92.83 -25.54
C GLY A 269 -102.71 -91.43 -25.93
N SER A 270 -102.41 -91.07 -27.18
CA SER A 270 -103.28 -90.35 -28.12
C SER A 270 -103.11 -88.82 -28.34
N GLN A 271 -102.69 -88.53 -29.58
CA GLN A 271 -103.18 -87.47 -30.49
C GLN A 271 -102.50 -86.06 -30.48
N PRO A 272 -102.48 -85.38 -31.65
CA PRO A 272 -101.34 -84.61 -32.15
C PRO A 272 -101.64 -83.11 -32.12
N SER A 273 -100.98 -82.37 -31.23
CA SER A 273 -101.07 -80.89 -31.24
C SER A 273 -99.80 -80.20 -30.71
N GLN A 274 -98.84 -80.95 -30.17
CA GLN A 274 -97.67 -80.34 -29.55
C GLN A 274 -96.59 -79.88 -30.53
N LEU A 275 -96.56 -80.35 -31.78
CA LEU A 275 -95.55 -79.93 -32.76
C LEU A 275 -95.83 -78.52 -33.31
N ARG A 276 -97.10 -78.14 -33.56
CA ARG A 276 -97.43 -76.75 -33.94
C ARG A 276 -97.34 -75.78 -32.76
N SER A 277 -97.69 -76.22 -31.54
CA SER A 277 -97.56 -75.41 -30.32
C SER A 277 -96.10 -75.15 -29.93
N LYS A 278 -95.21 -76.16 -30.02
CA LYS A 278 -93.77 -75.98 -29.77
C LYS A 278 -93.10 -75.09 -30.82
N MET A 279 -93.49 -75.18 -32.09
CA MET A 279 -92.92 -74.33 -33.14
C MET A 279 -93.39 -72.87 -33.01
N ASN A 280 -94.67 -72.63 -32.71
CA ASN A 280 -95.17 -71.28 -32.42
C ASN A 280 -94.62 -70.72 -31.10
N LYS A 281 -94.42 -71.56 -30.09
CA LYS A 281 -93.76 -71.18 -28.83
C LYS A 281 -92.29 -70.82 -29.06
N GLN A 282 -91.54 -71.57 -29.86
CA GLN A 282 -90.16 -71.23 -30.24
C GLN A 282 -90.07 -69.96 -31.08
N ILE A 283 -91.03 -69.69 -31.97
CA ILE A 283 -91.08 -68.43 -32.73
C ILE A 283 -91.40 -67.25 -31.78
N ARG A 284 -92.27 -67.46 -30.79
CA ARG A 284 -92.61 -66.45 -29.77
C ARG A 284 -91.46 -66.20 -28.81
N GLU A 285 -90.80 -67.26 -28.32
CA GLU A 285 -89.58 -67.18 -27.52
C GLU A 285 -88.46 -66.50 -28.32
N LYS A 286 -88.23 -66.82 -29.59
CA LYS A 286 -87.24 -66.09 -30.41
C LYS A 286 -87.57 -64.61 -30.60
N LYS A 287 -88.85 -64.25 -30.72
CA LYS A 287 -89.27 -62.84 -30.78
C LYS A 287 -89.09 -62.15 -29.43
N GLU A 288 -89.42 -62.83 -28.34
CA GLU A 288 -89.27 -62.33 -26.97
C GLU A 288 -87.79 -62.19 -26.56
N GLU A 289 -86.95 -63.15 -26.95
CA GLU A 289 -85.49 -63.11 -26.82
C GLU A 289 -84.91 -61.91 -27.57
N ARG A 290 -85.36 -61.65 -28.81
CA ARG A 290 -84.98 -60.44 -29.56
C ARG A 290 -85.45 -59.17 -28.85
N PHE A 291 -86.64 -59.15 -28.28
CA PHE A 291 -87.12 -58.01 -27.48
C PHE A 291 -86.29 -57.80 -26.22
N ARG A 292 -85.92 -58.87 -25.51
CA ARG A 292 -85.01 -58.78 -24.35
C ARG A 292 -83.63 -58.30 -24.74
N GLN A 293 -83.08 -58.76 -25.86
CA GLN A 293 -81.79 -58.30 -26.37
C GLN A 293 -81.83 -56.82 -26.76
N VAL A 294 -82.87 -56.38 -27.48
CA VAL A 294 -83.05 -54.97 -27.86
C VAL A 294 -83.28 -54.11 -26.62
N SER A 295 -84.09 -54.55 -25.66
CA SER A 295 -84.30 -53.85 -24.39
C SER A 295 -83.01 -53.76 -23.58
N ALA A 296 -82.22 -54.83 -23.51
CA ALA A 296 -80.92 -54.84 -22.84
C ALA A 296 -79.94 -53.86 -23.49
N VAL A 297 -79.95 -53.71 -24.82
CA VAL A 297 -79.16 -52.70 -25.53
C VAL A 297 -79.64 -51.29 -25.19
N TYR A 298 -80.96 -51.05 -25.14
CA TYR A 298 -81.49 -49.75 -24.71
C TYR A 298 -81.19 -49.43 -23.25
N ASP A 299 -81.22 -50.42 -22.35
CA ASP A 299 -80.85 -50.24 -20.95
C ASP A 299 -79.36 -49.95 -20.81
N GLN A 300 -78.49 -50.61 -21.58
CA GLN A 300 -77.05 -50.31 -21.63
C GLN A 300 -76.79 -48.89 -22.17
N ILE A 301 -77.51 -48.46 -23.21
CA ILE A 301 -77.42 -47.09 -23.73
C ILE A 301 -77.89 -46.10 -22.66
N ARG A 302 -79.00 -46.38 -21.98
CA ARG A 302 -79.54 -45.54 -20.90
C ARG A 302 -78.59 -45.45 -19.72
N GLU A 303 -77.95 -46.54 -19.34
CA GLU A 303 -76.96 -46.60 -18.26
C GLU A 303 -75.70 -45.82 -18.62
N ALA A 304 -75.24 -45.90 -19.88
CA ALA A 304 -74.05 -45.20 -20.35
C ALA A 304 -74.25 -43.70 -20.59
N PHE A 305 -75.40 -43.28 -21.12
CA PHE A 305 -75.67 -41.89 -21.53
C PHE A 305 -76.68 -41.16 -20.64
N GLY A 306 -77.37 -41.85 -19.73
CA GLY A 306 -78.42 -41.29 -18.87
C GLY A 306 -79.74 -41.00 -19.59
N THR A 307 -79.81 -41.20 -20.91
CA THR A 307 -80.96 -40.87 -21.76
C THR A 307 -81.06 -41.85 -22.94
N ASN A 308 -82.29 -42.08 -23.43
CA ASN A 308 -82.56 -42.85 -24.65
C ASN A 308 -82.89 -41.96 -25.86
N ASP A 309 -82.81 -40.63 -25.70
CA ASP A 309 -83.05 -39.67 -26.78
C ASP A 309 -81.86 -39.67 -27.77
N PRO A 310 -82.07 -40.10 -29.04
CA PRO A 310 -81.00 -40.15 -30.04
C PRO A 310 -80.37 -38.78 -30.30
N ALA A 311 -81.13 -37.68 -30.21
CA ALA A 311 -80.62 -36.34 -30.48
C ALA A 311 -79.63 -35.87 -29.42
N VAL A 312 -79.86 -36.21 -28.15
CA VAL A 312 -78.97 -35.87 -27.03
C VAL A 312 -77.69 -36.70 -27.08
N ILE A 313 -77.81 -38.00 -27.39
CA ILE A 313 -76.65 -38.90 -27.55
C ILE A 313 -75.79 -38.42 -28.73
N GLN A 314 -76.42 -38.02 -29.85
CA GLN A 314 -75.69 -37.50 -31.01
C GLN A 314 -74.98 -36.18 -30.69
N LYS A 315 -75.62 -35.27 -29.94
CA LYS A 315 -74.99 -34.04 -29.44
C LYS A 315 -73.77 -34.33 -28.56
N PHE A 316 -73.89 -35.29 -27.62
CA PHE A 316 -72.78 -35.73 -26.78
C PHE A 316 -71.58 -36.19 -27.60
N PHE A 317 -71.80 -36.99 -28.66
CA PHE A 317 -70.72 -37.41 -29.55
C PHE A 317 -70.12 -36.25 -30.35
N THR A 318 -70.92 -35.29 -30.81
CA THR A 318 -70.40 -34.11 -31.53
C THR A 318 -69.60 -33.19 -30.61
N GLU A 319 -70.07 -32.94 -29.39
CA GLU A 319 -69.35 -32.15 -28.38
C GLU A 319 -68.05 -32.83 -27.97
N ARG A 320 -68.08 -34.16 -27.77
CA ARG A 320 -66.89 -34.95 -27.45
C ARG A 320 -65.89 -34.96 -28.60
N ARG A 321 -66.34 -35.03 -29.86
CA ARG A 321 -65.44 -34.89 -31.03
C ARG A 321 -64.84 -33.49 -31.09
N ALA A 322 -65.64 -32.44 -30.89
CA ALA A 322 -65.16 -31.07 -30.89
C ALA A 322 -64.11 -30.82 -29.78
N THR A 323 -64.37 -31.29 -28.56
CA THR A 323 -63.39 -31.21 -27.46
C THR A 323 -62.15 -32.04 -27.73
N THR A 324 -62.26 -33.22 -28.34
CA THR A 324 -61.09 -34.04 -28.72
C THR A 324 -60.21 -33.30 -29.72
N VAL A 325 -60.80 -32.67 -30.74
CA VAL A 325 -60.08 -31.88 -31.74
C VAL A 325 -59.39 -30.67 -31.10
N GLU A 326 -60.09 -29.94 -30.23
CA GLU A 326 -59.50 -28.79 -29.54
C GLU A 326 -58.36 -29.19 -28.60
N LEU A 327 -58.49 -30.30 -27.86
CA LEU A 327 -57.41 -30.84 -27.05
C LEU A 327 -56.22 -31.30 -27.89
N GLN A 328 -56.45 -31.92 -29.06
CA GLN A 328 -55.38 -32.28 -29.98
C GLN A 328 -54.62 -31.06 -30.50
N LYS A 329 -55.36 -29.98 -30.83
CA LYS A 329 -54.76 -28.71 -31.23
C LYS A 329 -53.91 -28.10 -30.11
N GLN A 330 -54.40 -28.09 -28.86
CA GLN A 330 -53.63 -27.63 -27.70
C GLN A 330 -52.39 -28.49 -27.45
N ILE A 331 -52.49 -29.81 -27.62
CA ILE A 331 -51.34 -30.72 -27.51
C ILE A 331 -50.29 -30.41 -28.58
N GLU A 332 -50.69 -30.17 -29.82
CA GLU A 332 -49.78 -29.78 -30.90
C GLU A 332 -49.14 -28.42 -30.66
N GLU A 333 -49.90 -27.44 -30.17
CA GLU A 333 -49.39 -26.13 -29.81
C GLU A 333 -48.36 -26.22 -28.67
N LEU A 334 -48.64 -27.00 -27.62
CA LEU A 334 -47.71 -27.25 -26.52
C LEU A 334 -46.45 -27.99 -26.99
N LYS A 335 -46.57 -29.00 -27.88
CA LYS A 335 -45.40 -29.65 -28.49
C LYS A 335 -44.55 -28.67 -29.29
N SER A 336 -45.19 -27.78 -30.04
CA SER A 336 -44.49 -26.72 -30.79
C SER A 336 -43.78 -25.73 -29.84
N SER A 337 -44.38 -25.43 -28.68
CA SER A 337 -43.79 -24.57 -27.65
C SER A 337 -42.60 -25.25 -26.98
N CYS A 338 -42.72 -26.53 -26.59
CA CYS A 338 -41.63 -27.30 -26.03
C CYS A 338 -40.42 -27.36 -26.98
N THR A 339 -40.65 -27.65 -28.27
CA THR A 339 -39.55 -27.69 -29.25
C THR A 339 -38.91 -26.32 -29.47
N LYS A 340 -39.66 -25.21 -29.39
CA LYS A 340 -39.08 -23.85 -29.41
C LYS A 340 -38.23 -23.59 -28.18
N VAL A 341 -38.70 -23.98 -26.99
CA VAL A 341 -37.96 -23.82 -25.74
C VAL A 341 -36.69 -24.67 -25.74
N GLU A 342 -36.75 -25.92 -26.22
CA GLU A 342 -35.59 -26.79 -26.38
C GLU A 342 -34.53 -26.17 -27.29
N LYS A 343 -34.94 -25.63 -28.45
CA LYS A 343 -34.03 -24.90 -29.34
C LYS A 343 -33.42 -23.67 -28.68
N MET A 344 -34.19 -22.92 -27.90
CA MET A 344 -33.66 -21.77 -27.14
C MET A 344 -32.66 -22.21 -26.06
N ILE A 345 -32.91 -23.34 -25.38
CA ILE A 345 -31.99 -23.93 -24.41
C ILE A 345 -30.69 -24.35 -25.10
N GLU A 346 -30.75 -25.04 -26.24
CA GLU A 346 -29.56 -25.41 -27.01
C GLU A 346 -28.77 -24.19 -27.48
N LEU A 347 -29.46 -23.16 -27.97
CA LEU A 347 -28.83 -21.92 -28.42
C LEU A 347 -28.13 -21.23 -27.23
N LYS A 348 -28.77 -21.16 -26.07
CA LYS A 348 -28.16 -20.60 -24.85
C LYS A 348 -27.01 -21.47 -24.31
N LYS A 349 -27.10 -22.80 -24.37
CA LYS A 349 -25.98 -23.68 -24.04
C LYS A 349 -24.80 -23.42 -24.97
N ARG A 350 -25.04 -23.29 -26.27
CA ARG A 350 -24.02 -22.95 -27.25
C ARG A 350 -23.44 -21.55 -27.03
N GLU A 351 -24.25 -20.55 -26.70
CA GLU A 351 -23.76 -19.22 -26.32
C GLU A 351 -22.92 -19.26 -25.03
N ILE A 352 -23.30 -20.08 -24.04
CA ILE A 352 -22.52 -20.26 -22.82
C ILE A 352 -21.18 -20.94 -23.15
N GLU A 353 -21.20 -22.02 -23.93
CA GLU A 353 -19.99 -22.69 -24.40
C GLU A 353 -19.12 -21.70 -25.20
N GLU A 354 -19.70 -20.96 -26.14
CA GLU A 354 -18.98 -19.95 -26.91
C GLU A 354 -18.45 -18.82 -26.02
N GLN A 355 -19.19 -18.35 -25.01
CA GLN A 355 -18.67 -17.38 -24.03
C GLN A 355 -17.55 -17.98 -23.19
N GLU A 356 -17.65 -19.22 -22.75
CA GLU A 356 -16.58 -19.94 -22.05
C GLU A 356 -15.34 -20.10 -22.94
N PHE A 357 -15.52 -20.30 -24.24
CA PHE A 357 -14.44 -20.42 -25.23
C PHE A 357 -13.89 -19.06 -25.71
N THR A 358 -14.68 -17.99 -25.73
CA THR A 358 -14.31 -16.68 -26.29
C THR A 358 -13.88 -15.65 -25.25
N THR A 359 -14.39 -15.73 -24.01
CA THR A 359 -13.96 -14.83 -22.92
C THR A 359 -12.69 -15.31 -22.23
N ALA A 360 -12.33 -16.58 -22.38
CA ALA A 360 -11.04 -17.10 -21.96
C ALA A 360 -10.10 -17.20 -23.15
N LYS A 361 -9.00 -16.42 -23.14
CA LYS A 361 -7.78 -16.81 -23.88
C LYS A 361 -7.46 -18.26 -23.51
N GLY A 362 -7.73 -19.16 -24.45
CA GLY A 362 -7.97 -20.58 -24.21
C GLY A 362 -6.91 -21.28 -23.36
N VAL A 363 -7.28 -21.60 -22.12
CA VAL A 363 -6.51 -22.54 -21.31
C VAL A 363 -7.43 -23.29 -20.36
N GLY A 364 -7.71 -24.55 -20.70
CA GLY A 364 -8.60 -25.44 -19.97
C GLY A 364 -8.27 -25.51 -18.47
N ALA A 365 -9.28 -25.84 -17.66
CA ALA A 365 -9.25 -25.85 -16.19
C ALA A 365 -7.95 -26.42 -15.56
N THR A 366 -7.35 -27.43 -16.18
CA THR A 366 -6.06 -28.01 -15.75
C THR A 366 -4.87 -27.05 -15.88
N ARG A 367 -4.83 -26.22 -16.93
CA ARG A 367 -3.81 -25.18 -17.10
C ARG A 367 -4.04 -24.00 -16.16
N MET A 368 -5.30 -23.64 -15.88
CA MET A 368 -5.61 -22.66 -14.83
C MET A 368 -5.19 -23.15 -13.43
N LEU A 369 -5.40 -24.43 -13.11
CA LEU A 369 -4.95 -25.00 -11.84
C LEU A 369 -3.41 -25.06 -11.75
N THR A 370 -2.71 -25.33 -12.85
CA THR A 370 -1.24 -25.35 -12.86
C THR A 370 -0.64 -23.95 -12.82
N GLU A 371 -1.19 -22.98 -13.55
CA GLU A 371 -0.77 -21.58 -13.45
C GLU A 371 -1.14 -20.98 -12.08
N GLY A 372 -2.32 -21.32 -11.53
CA GLY A 372 -2.71 -20.96 -10.17
C GLY A 372 -1.74 -21.53 -9.13
N ARG A 373 -1.30 -22.80 -9.28
CA ARG A 373 -0.26 -23.41 -8.44
C ARG A 373 1.10 -22.74 -8.61
N LYS A 374 1.48 -22.35 -9.82
CA LYS A 374 2.73 -21.59 -10.07
C LYS A 374 2.69 -20.22 -9.40
N ILE A 375 1.60 -19.46 -9.56
CA ILE A 375 1.42 -18.15 -8.92
C ILE A 375 1.47 -18.29 -7.40
N LEU A 376 0.80 -19.32 -6.85
CA LEU A 376 0.85 -19.62 -5.42
C LEU A 376 2.29 -19.93 -4.96
N ALA A 377 3.05 -20.71 -5.72
CA ALA A 377 4.44 -21.03 -5.41
C ALA A 377 5.34 -19.79 -5.42
N ILE A 378 5.22 -18.94 -6.46
CA ILE A 378 5.95 -17.67 -6.58
C ILE A 378 5.60 -16.75 -5.41
N ASN A 379 4.32 -16.65 -5.03
CA ASN A 379 3.90 -15.82 -3.91
C ASN A 379 4.42 -16.35 -2.57
N LYS A 380 4.46 -17.66 -2.36
CA LYS A 380 5.07 -18.27 -1.17
C LYS A 380 6.57 -17.97 -1.10
N GLU A 381 7.28 -18.07 -2.22
CA GLU A 381 8.71 -17.74 -2.29
C GLU A 381 8.96 -16.26 -1.99
N ASN A 382 8.15 -15.37 -2.57
CA ASN A 382 8.22 -13.92 -2.32
C ASN A 382 7.94 -13.58 -0.85
N LEU A 383 6.97 -14.26 -0.23
CA LEU A 383 6.66 -14.10 1.18
C LEU A 383 7.84 -14.56 2.05
N ALA A 384 8.45 -15.71 1.75
CA ALA A 384 9.65 -16.17 2.44
C ALA A 384 10.83 -15.19 2.28
N LYS A 385 11.06 -14.64 1.08
CA LYS A 385 12.07 -13.60 0.84
C LYS A 385 11.81 -12.34 1.67
N ARG A 386 10.55 -11.89 1.76
CA ARG A 386 10.17 -10.74 2.60
C ARG A 386 10.35 -11.02 4.08
N GLN A 387 9.97 -12.21 4.55
CA GLN A 387 10.18 -12.65 5.93
C GLN A 387 11.67 -12.58 6.31
N ARG A 388 12.55 -13.08 5.43
CA ARG A 388 14.01 -13.00 5.61
C ARG A 388 14.52 -11.56 5.67
N LYS A 389 14.01 -10.67 4.81
CA LYS A 389 14.37 -9.25 4.85
C LYS A 389 13.95 -8.59 6.17
N ILE A 390 12.76 -8.92 6.68
CA ILE A 390 12.28 -8.41 7.97
C ILE A 390 13.15 -8.93 9.11
N GLU A 391 13.53 -10.20 9.08
CA GLU A 391 14.38 -10.79 10.11
C GLU A 391 15.79 -10.21 10.09
N ALA A 392 16.40 -10.03 8.91
CA ALA A 392 17.67 -9.32 8.76
C ALA A 392 17.58 -7.87 9.25
N PHE A 393 16.48 -7.18 8.97
CA PHE A 393 16.26 -5.82 9.46
C PHE A 393 16.15 -5.78 10.99
N LYS A 394 15.46 -6.74 11.62
CA LYS A 394 15.39 -6.87 13.08
C LYS A 394 16.77 -7.10 13.70
N VAL A 395 17.57 -8.01 13.13
CA VAL A 395 18.94 -8.25 13.60
C VAL A 395 19.77 -6.96 13.52
N ASN A 396 19.75 -6.28 12.37
CA ASN A 396 20.44 -5.01 12.19
C ASN A 396 19.96 -3.94 13.20
N GLN A 397 18.65 -3.84 13.43
CA GLN A 397 18.09 -2.90 14.42
C GLN A 397 18.60 -3.22 15.84
N THR A 398 18.68 -4.51 16.21
CA THR A 398 19.25 -4.89 17.52
C THR A 398 20.74 -4.58 17.63
N GLU A 399 21.52 -4.70 16.54
CA GLU A 399 22.93 -4.30 16.50
C GLU A 399 23.10 -2.79 16.62
N ILE A 400 22.25 -2.01 15.95
CA ILE A 400 22.22 -0.54 16.06
C ILE A 400 21.90 -0.12 17.49
N ILE A 401 20.88 -0.72 18.11
CA ILE A 401 20.52 -0.43 19.51
C ILE A 401 21.70 -0.74 20.44
N LYS A 402 22.34 -1.91 20.29
CA LYS A 402 23.55 -2.26 21.05
C LYS A 402 24.69 -1.27 20.82
N GLY A 403 24.90 -0.81 19.59
CA GLY A 403 25.89 0.21 19.26
C GLY A 403 25.62 1.55 19.94
N ILE A 404 24.34 1.98 19.97
CA ILE A 404 23.92 3.19 20.68
C ILE A 404 24.12 3.04 22.19
N THR A 405 23.74 1.91 22.77
CA THR A 405 23.98 1.62 24.19
C THR A 405 25.47 1.63 24.52
N HIS A 406 26.31 1.04 23.67
CA HIS A 406 27.75 1.06 23.87
C HIS A 406 28.34 2.49 23.78
N LEU A 407 27.85 3.34 22.86
CA LEU A 407 28.26 4.75 22.79
C LEU A 407 27.89 5.52 24.06
N ILE A 408 26.73 5.23 24.66
CA ILE A 408 26.35 5.78 25.96
C ILE A 408 27.33 5.30 27.04
N GLU A 409 27.63 4.00 27.11
CA GLU A 409 28.58 3.43 28.08
C GLU A 409 29.98 4.07 27.98
N VAL A 410 30.47 4.32 26.77
CA VAL A 410 31.78 4.99 26.58
C VAL A 410 31.72 6.46 27.02
N LEU A 411 30.62 7.15 26.73
CA LEU A 411 30.44 8.56 27.10
C LEU A 411 30.06 8.77 28.57
N GLN A 412 29.63 7.74 29.29
CA GLN A 412 29.39 7.80 30.74
C GLN A 412 30.62 8.26 31.52
N LEU A 413 31.83 7.94 31.05
CA LEU A 413 33.08 8.44 31.63
C LEU A 413 33.21 9.97 31.64
N VAL A 414 32.50 10.65 30.74
CA VAL A 414 32.59 12.11 30.52
C VAL A 414 31.23 12.79 30.77
N THR A 415 30.26 12.01 31.25
CA THR A 415 28.94 12.50 31.62
C THR A 415 28.94 12.81 33.11
N GLN A 416 28.58 14.05 33.47
CA GLN A 416 28.54 14.47 34.86
C GLN A 416 27.32 13.85 35.56
N ASP A 417 27.41 13.60 36.87
CA ASP A 417 26.37 12.89 37.64
C ASP A 417 24.99 13.60 37.61
N ASP A 418 24.96 14.91 37.32
CA ASP A 418 23.75 15.73 37.24
C ASP A 418 23.14 15.82 35.82
N GLU A 419 23.78 15.21 34.81
CA GLU A 419 23.38 15.34 33.40
C GLU A 419 22.40 14.23 32.98
N PHE A 420 21.22 14.62 32.48
CA PHE A 420 20.17 13.68 32.10
C PHE A 420 20.41 13.08 30.71
N VAL A 421 20.64 11.78 30.64
CA VAL A 421 20.72 11.03 29.38
C VAL A 421 19.31 10.74 28.87
N PRO A 422 18.95 11.17 27.63
CA PRO A 422 17.64 10.87 27.05
C PRO A 422 17.36 9.36 26.95
N GLN A 423 16.10 8.95 27.08
CA GLN A 423 15.70 7.54 26.99
C GLN A 423 15.33 7.08 25.56
N ASN A 424 15.11 8.03 24.65
CA ASN A 424 14.72 7.74 23.26
C ASN A 424 15.95 7.58 22.36
N TYR A 425 16.05 6.50 21.60
CA TYR A 425 17.25 6.16 20.80
C TYR A 425 17.61 7.20 19.73
N GLU A 426 16.63 7.92 19.17
CA GLU A 426 16.89 9.01 18.22
C GLU A 426 17.50 10.24 18.92
N GLU A 427 16.98 10.59 20.09
CA GLU A 427 17.47 11.72 20.89
C GLU A 427 18.84 11.42 21.53
N ILE A 428 19.10 10.14 21.85
CA ILE A 428 20.40 9.67 22.32
C ILE A 428 21.49 9.96 21.29
N LEU A 429 21.27 9.69 19.99
CA LEU A 429 22.30 9.93 18.97
C LEU A 429 22.66 11.41 18.83
N ASP A 430 21.67 12.30 18.92
CA ASP A 430 21.90 13.74 18.91
C ASP A 430 22.56 14.25 20.19
N TRP A 431 22.28 13.61 21.34
CA TRP A 431 23.00 13.86 22.59
C TRP A 431 24.45 13.38 22.51
N VAL A 432 24.70 12.15 22.06
CA VAL A 432 26.04 11.57 21.82
C VAL A 432 26.85 12.48 20.90
N ARG A 433 26.27 12.94 19.78
CA ARG A 433 26.95 13.85 18.85
C ARG A 433 27.34 15.18 19.50
N ARG A 434 26.42 15.80 20.25
CA ARG A 434 26.68 17.06 20.95
C ARG A 434 27.74 16.88 22.04
N LYS A 435 27.65 15.79 22.79
CA LYS A 435 28.59 15.48 23.87
C LYS A 435 29.97 15.18 23.30
N SER A 436 30.10 14.32 22.29
CA SER A 436 31.39 14.06 21.61
C SER A 436 32.01 15.33 21.06
N LYS A 437 31.22 16.26 20.52
CA LYS A 437 31.73 17.55 20.05
C LYS A 437 32.22 18.42 21.22
N SER A 438 31.47 18.50 22.31
CA SER A 438 31.92 19.20 23.53
C SER A 438 33.20 18.61 24.12
N VAL A 439 33.38 17.28 24.05
CA VAL A 439 34.62 16.62 24.46
C VAL A 439 35.76 16.98 23.51
N GLN A 440 35.51 16.99 22.21
CA GLN A 440 36.51 17.37 21.21
C GLN A 440 36.95 18.83 21.37
N ASP A 441 36.00 19.76 21.54
CA ASP A 441 36.28 21.18 21.75
C ASP A 441 37.10 21.38 23.06
N ALA A 442 36.84 20.58 24.09
CA ALA A 442 37.62 20.58 25.34
C ALA A 442 39.03 19.97 25.20
N PHE A 443 39.26 19.08 24.22
CA PHE A 443 40.60 18.57 23.91
C PHE A 443 41.45 19.56 23.11
N GLU A 444 40.83 20.49 22.39
CA GLU A 444 41.52 21.54 21.62
C GLU A 444 41.99 22.71 22.50
N ASP A 445 41.54 22.77 23.77
CA ASP A 445 41.89 23.80 24.74
C ASP A 445 42.97 23.29 25.72
N GLU A 446 44.18 23.88 25.66
CA GLU A 446 45.39 23.40 26.36
C GLU A 446 45.33 23.57 27.89
N GLU A 447 44.41 24.40 28.42
CA GLU A 447 44.23 24.66 29.85
C GLU A 447 43.17 23.79 30.54
N THR A 448 42.58 22.82 29.84
CA THR A 448 41.43 22.06 30.36
C THR A 448 41.83 21.05 31.45
N ASP A 449 41.18 21.14 32.62
CA ASP A 449 41.35 20.16 33.71
C ASP A 449 40.53 18.89 33.46
N TYR A 450 41.19 17.91 32.82
CA TYR A 450 40.61 16.60 32.51
C TYR A 450 40.16 15.80 33.75
N VAL A 451 40.74 16.05 34.93
CA VAL A 451 40.37 15.35 36.18
C VAL A 451 38.99 15.78 36.68
N SER A 452 38.61 17.04 36.46
CA SER A 452 37.28 17.57 36.74
C SER A 452 36.23 17.14 35.70
N PHE A 453 36.68 16.81 34.49
CA PHE A 453 35.84 16.41 33.36
C PHE A 453 35.46 14.92 33.37
N THR A 454 36.15 14.11 34.17
CA THR A 454 35.95 12.66 34.23
C THR A 454 34.99 12.28 35.35
N ASN A 455 33.99 11.45 35.05
CA ASN A 455 33.12 10.85 36.05
C ASN A 455 33.92 9.83 36.89
N LYS A 456 34.26 10.23 38.12
CA LYS A 456 35.11 9.45 39.04
C LYS A 456 34.50 8.09 39.38
N ARG A 457 33.17 7.99 39.47
CA ARG A 457 32.47 6.75 39.81
C ARG A 457 32.58 5.73 38.68
N GLU A 458 32.35 6.17 37.44
CA GLU A 458 32.44 5.28 36.27
C GLU A 458 33.88 4.95 35.89
N PHE A 459 34.84 5.84 36.12
CA PHE A 459 36.27 5.54 35.97
C PHE A 459 36.73 4.42 36.92
N ILE A 460 36.25 4.40 38.16
CA ILE A 460 36.51 3.32 39.14
C ILE A 460 35.80 2.02 38.75
N ASN A 461 34.61 2.10 38.15
CA ASN A 461 33.90 0.91 37.66
C ASN A 461 34.61 0.29 36.44
N MET A 462 35.05 1.12 35.49
CA MET A 462 35.79 0.67 34.31
C MET A 462 37.16 0.08 34.62
N THR A 463 37.83 0.51 35.70
CA THR A 463 39.11 -0.06 36.13
C THR A 463 38.97 -1.40 36.87
N LYS A 464 37.77 -1.74 37.35
CA LYS A 464 37.45 -3.04 37.96
C LYS A 464 37.01 -4.09 36.94
N SER A 465 36.41 -3.67 35.84
CA SER A 465 36.25 -4.52 34.65
C SER A 465 37.58 -4.57 33.91
N GLU A 466 38.16 -5.75 33.65
CA GLU A 466 39.32 -5.84 32.76
C GLU A 466 38.93 -5.36 31.35
N VAL A 467 39.13 -4.08 31.06
CA VAL A 467 38.90 -3.51 29.73
C VAL A 467 40.05 -3.96 28.85
N ASP A 468 39.79 -4.95 27.99
CA ASP A 468 40.74 -5.42 26.99
C ASP A 468 40.99 -4.31 25.96
N MET A 469 42.07 -3.55 26.16
CA MET A 469 42.52 -2.48 25.27
C MET A 469 42.72 -2.92 23.81
N LYS A 470 42.80 -4.24 23.54
CA LYS A 470 42.82 -4.78 22.17
C LYS A 470 41.49 -4.66 21.44
N GLN A 471 40.37 -4.49 22.14
CA GLN A 471 39.05 -4.29 21.51
C GLN A 471 38.79 -2.83 21.10
N VAL A 472 39.54 -1.88 21.68
CA VAL A 472 39.37 -0.43 21.48
C VAL A 472 40.29 0.11 20.36
N ASP A 473 41.37 -0.61 20.05
CA ASP A 473 42.32 -0.27 18.98
C ASP A 473 41.73 -0.59 17.58
N SER A 474 41.18 0.43 16.91
CA SER A 474 40.55 0.32 15.59
C SER A 474 41.48 -0.22 14.49
N SER A 475 42.81 -0.10 14.68
CA SER A 475 43.83 -0.56 13.73
C SER A 475 44.04 -2.09 13.75
N LYS A 476 43.64 -2.78 14.83
CA LYS A 476 43.78 -4.23 15.01
C LYS A 476 42.47 -4.99 14.90
N ARG A 477 41.37 -4.29 14.60
CA ARG A 477 40.06 -4.88 14.36
C ARG A 477 40.14 -5.69 13.08
N THR A 478 40.48 -6.97 13.20
CA THR A 478 40.25 -7.94 12.12
C THR A 478 38.78 -7.79 11.76
N GLN A 479 38.49 -7.36 10.53
CA GLN A 479 37.13 -7.41 10.00
C GLN A 479 36.65 -8.83 10.27
N LYS A 480 35.73 -9.00 11.23
CA LYS A 480 34.97 -10.22 11.33
C LYS A 480 34.29 -10.29 9.98
N ARG A 481 34.84 -11.13 9.08
CA ARG A 481 34.12 -11.55 7.88
C ARG A 481 32.74 -11.84 8.39
N ILE A 482 31.75 -11.10 7.88
CA ILE A 482 30.35 -11.43 8.07
C ILE A 482 30.29 -12.88 7.62
N LEU A 483 30.31 -13.78 8.60
CA LEU A 483 30.27 -15.20 8.37
C LEU A 483 28.83 -15.39 7.99
N ASP A 484 28.60 -15.27 6.69
CA ASP A 484 27.33 -15.58 6.07
C ASP A 484 26.88 -16.90 6.71
N PRO A 485 25.81 -16.91 7.52
CA PRO A 485 25.40 -18.12 8.25
C PRO A 485 25.05 -19.27 7.28
N LEU A 486 25.09 -19.01 5.98
CA LEU A 486 24.90 -19.90 4.84
C LEU A 486 26.08 -20.84 4.47
N LYS A 487 27.21 -20.85 5.19
CA LYS A 487 28.27 -21.89 5.00
C LYS A 487 28.45 -22.86 6.16
N ARG A 488 27.41 -23.11 6.95
CA ARG A 488 27.33 -24.42 7.64
C ARG A 488 26.86 -25.45 6.63
N THR A 489 27.78 -26.33 6.27
CA THR A 489 27.46 -27.64 5.70
C THR A 489 26.33 -28.25 6.53
N ILE A 490 25.25 -28.60 5.85
CA ILE A 490 24.15 -29.38 6.40
C ILE A 490 24.79 -30.67 6.93
N LYS A 491 25.02 -30.75 8.24
CA LYS A 491 25.28 -32.03 8.90
C LYS A 491 23.96 -32.76 8.89
N ASP A 492 23.84 -33.54 7.83
CA ASP A 492 22.96 -34.65 7.58
C ASP A 492 22.79 -35.51 8.84
N LYS A 493 21.76 -35.22 9.64
CA LYS A 493 21.14 -36.14 10.61
C LYS A 493 19.69 -35.74 10.80
N GLY A 494 18.82 -36.39 10.03
CA GLY A 494 17.37 -36.32 10.22
C GLY A 494 16.57 -36.18 8.94
N ASP A 495 17.00 -36.83 7.86
CA ASP A 495 16.21 -36.98 6.64
C ASP A 495 14.99 -37.86 6.95
N ILE A 496 13.89 -37.24 7.40
CA ILE A 496 12.55 -37.76 7.15
C ILE A 496 12.32 -37.58 5.65
N SER A 497 12.91 -38.50 4.90
CA SER A 497 12.76 -38.65 3.47
C SER A 497 11.29 -39.00 3.19
N THR A 498 10.48 -37.98 2.95
CA THR A 498 9.27 -38.08 2.12
C THR A 498 9.68 -38.23 0.65
N ARG A 499 10.59 -39.17 0.35
CA ARG A 499 10.79 -39.63 -1.02
C ARG A 499 9.52 -40.37 -1.40
N VAL A 500 8.72 -39.72 -2.23
CA VAL A 500 7.84 -40.41 -3.16
C VAL A 500 8.71 -41.47 -3.84
N LEU A 501 8.49 -42.73 -3.47
CA LEU A 501 9.23 -43.85 -4.01
C LEU A 501 9.01 -43.85 -5.53
N ASP A 502 10.10 -43.97 -6.27
CA ASP A 502 10.05 -44.06 -7.73
C ASP A 502 9.06 -45.15 -8.15
N ARG A 503 8.27 -44.90 -9.19
CA ARG A 503 7.15 -45.74 -9.61
C ARG A 503 7.60 -47.16 -9.90
N GLN A 504 8.84 -47.34 -10.36
CA GLN A 504 9.45 -48.66 -10.57
C GLN A 504 9.75 -49.39 -9.24
N ALA A 505 10.23 -48.66 -8.22
CA ALA A 505 10.49 -49.22 -6.89
C ALA A 505 9.19 -49.61 -6.17
N VAL A 506 8.12 -48.82 -6.30
CA VAL A 506 6.79 -49.18 -5.78
C VAL A 506 6.24 -50.42 -6.48
N LYS A 507 6.43 -50.52 -7.80
CA LYS A 507 5.99 -51.69 -8.57
C LYS A 507 6.75 -52.95 -8.15
N LEU A 508 8.07 -52.86 -7.98
CA LEU A 508 8.91 -53.96 -7.48
C LEU A 508 8.52 -54.39 -6.05
N MET A 509 8.30 -53.43 -5.14
CA MET A 509 7.82 -53.72 -3.78
C MET A 509 6.45 -54.42 -3.82
N SER A 510 5.51 -53.94 -4.63
CA SER A 510 4.18 -54.56 -4.74
C SER A 510 4.25 -56.00 -5.27
N ILE A 511 5.08 -56.26 -6.28
CA ILE A 511 5.31 -57.61 -6.81
C ILE A 511 5.93 -58.52 -5.74
N LYS A 512 6.93 -58.02 -5.00
CA LYS A 512 7.61 -58.78 -3.95
C LYS A 512 6.68 -59.10 -2.78
N THR A 513 5.77 -58.19 -2.44
CA THR A 513 4.78 -58.39 -1.37
C THR A 513 3.74 -59.44 -1.77
N VAL A 514 3.29 -59.42 -3.03
CA VAL A 514 2.36 -60.42 -3.58
C VAL A 514 3.03 -61.81 -3.68
N GLN A 515 4.30 -61.87 -4.08
CA GLN A 515 5.07 -63.12 -4.09
C GLN A 515 5.28 -63.71 -2.69
N ALA A 516 5.56 -62.86 -1.69
CA ALA A 516 5.68 -63.30 -0.30
C ALA A 516 4.35 -63.82 0.28
N ALA A 517 3.23 -63.17 -0.07
CA ALA A 517 1.90 -63.63 0.32
C ALA A 517 1.56 -65.00 -0.31
N HIS A 518 1.93 -65.23 -1.57
CA HIS A 518 1.75 -66.53 -2.23
C HIS A 518 2.67 -67.63 -1.68
N GLN A 519 3.88 -67.31 -1.23
CA GLN A 519 4.77 -68.28 -0.58
C GLN A 519 4.26 -68.69 0.81
N ASN A 520 3.66 -67.77 1.56
CA ASN A 520 3.07 -68.07 2.87
C ASN A 520 1.78 -68.91 2.78
N GLN A 521 1.10 -68.92 1.64
CA GLN A 521 -0.06 -69.80 1.40
C GLN A 521 0.32 -71.22 0.94
N ARG A 522 1.59 -71.47 0.61
CA ARG A 522 2.07 -72.77 0.11
C ARG A 522 2.82 -73.61 1.13
N ARG A 523 2.88 -73.22 2.40
CA ARG A 523 3.36 -74.11 3.47
C ARG A 523 2.21 -75.01 3.93
N PRO A 524 2.21 -76.32 3.61
CA PRO A 524 1.26 -77.23 4.22
C PRO A 524 1.63 -77.41 5.70
N ARG A 525 0.61 -77.57 6.54
CA ARG A 525 0.78 -77.97 7.94
C ARG A 525 1.40 -79.35 8.04
#